data_AF-A0A7L3WN16-F1
#
_entry.id   AF-A0A7L3WN16-F1
#
_cell.length_a   1.000
_cell.length_b   1.000
_cell.length_c   1.000
_cell.angle_alpha   90.00
_cell.angle_beta   90.00
_cell.angle_gamma   90.00
#
_symmetry.space_group_name_H-M   'P 1'
#
loop_
_entity.id
_entity.type
_entity.pdbx_description
1 polymer ?
#
loop_
_entity_poly.entity_id
_entity_poly.type
_entity_poly.pdbx_seq_one_letter_code
_entity_poly.pdbx_strand_id
1 'polypeptide(L)'
;QTAVPCYPVSTFCCNLVVTMRPVPESKLEAAVQATSELREAHGAPIHMGDPGLLGIQDLSKPDYGEPVCLHPGDIPVFWACGVTGVEAIISCRAPLAFTHSPGCMFITDRKNDSVAVRSSREITQVHCISQDPLHYTIVSAEAAQKIKTLETLIGIDPGDRGIVHLQRQGELLKACLALSHARSVLITTGFPTHFTYEPPEENDGPPGALAIAAILQALEKEVAMVTDQRAMNLNGKIMEEAVRLGILKRPIPLLTYQRESADSALMFLCENGNPQRPRFDHLVAIERAGMAADGNYYNARKVNIKHLVDPIDELFLAAQTIPGVTTTGVGDGGNELGMGKVKDAVKKHIKNGDVIACDVEADFTVVAGVSNWGGYAIACALYILSTCEIHERYLRKAVGFPQLSKKTAWISALPSVTKEEKLLKALVQLGVRSGKTASLAMEVDGLPFHSTHLLVIEKLL
;
A
#
# COMPACT_ATOMS: atom_id res chain seq x y z
N GLN A 1 18.61 19.94 -7.42
CA GLN A 1 17.89 20.19 -6.16
C GLN A 1 16.58 19.43 -6.21
N THR A 2 16.09 18.91 -5.08
CA THR A 2 14.80 18.19 -5.02
C THR A 2 13.68 19.13 -4.53
N ALA A 3 12.43 18.64 -4.57
CA ALA A 3 11.30 19.22 -3.85
C ALA A 3 11.15 18.67 -2.42
N VAL A 4 12.08 17.85 -1.95
CA VAL A 4 12.04 17.24 -0.61
C VAL A 4 12.61 18.21 0.42
N PRO A 5 11.82 18.76 1.34
CA PRO A 5 12.33 19.70 2.35
C PRO A 5 13.19 18.98 3.39
N CYS A 6 14.29 19.60 3.80
CA CYS A 6 15.06 19.15 4.96
C CYS A 6 14.32 19.45 6.27
N TYR A 7 14.69 18.73 7.34
CA TYR A 7 14.20 19.06 8.68
C TYR A 7 14.75 20.44 9.09
N PRO A 8 13.90 21.44 9.36
CA PRO A 8 14.36 22.79 9.65
C PRO A 8 14.97 22.86 11.06
N VAL A 9 16.05 23.63 11.20
CA VAL A 9 16.70 23.90 12.48
C VAL A 9 16.94 25.39 12.59
N SER A 10 16.24 26.08 13.50
CA SER A 10 16.32 27.54 13.64
C SER A 10 16.06 28.25 12.29
N THR A 11 16.99 29.08 11.81
CA THR A 11 16.89 29.80 10.53
C THR A 11 17.29 28.98 9.31
N PHE A 12 17.76 27.74 9.48
CA PHE A 12 18.14 26.87 8.36
C PHE A 12 16.92 26.13 7.82
N CYS A 13 16.55 26.41 6.57
CA CYS A 13 15.43 25.78 5.87
C CYS A 13 15.74 25.66 4.37
N CYS A 14 16.01 24.44 3.91
CA CYS A 14 16.34 24.20 2.50
C CYS A 14 15.74 22.87 2.02
N ASN A 15 15.79 22.66 0.71
CA ASN A 15 15.48 21.36 0.13
C ASN A 15 16.73 20.49 0.03
N LEU A 16 16.53 19.18 0.12
CA LEU A 16 17.59 18.19 -0.04
C LEU A 16 18.21 18.30 -1.44
N VAL A 17 19.54 18.29 -1.50
CA VAL A 17 20.30 18.14 -2.73
C VAL A 17 20.75 16.69 -2.85
N VAL A 18 20.66 16.14 -4.06
CA VAL A 18 20.98 14.74 -4.34
C VAL A 18 22.06 14.62 -5.41
N THR A 19 22.81 13.54 -5.35
CA THR A 19 23.67 13.08 -6.44
C THR A 19 22.95 11.95 -7.16
N MET A 20 22.89 12.01 -8.49
CA MET A 20 22.30 10.98 -9.32
C MET A 20 23.39 10.18 -10.03
N ARG A 21 23.24 8.85 -10.10
CA ARG A 21 24.07 8.00 -10.97
C ARG A 21 23.16 7.06 -11.77
N PRO A 22 23.40 6.86 -13.07
CA PRO A 22 22.77 5.78 -13.83
C PRO A 22 23.31 4.44 -13.34
N VAL A 23 22.40 3.52 -13.01
CA VAL A 23 22.75 2.16 -12.58
C VAL A 23 21.94 1.16 -13.41
N PRO A 24 22.58 0.19 -14.09
CA PRO A 24 21.85 -0.85 -14.81
C PRO A 24 20.88 -1.56 -13.87
N GLU A 25 19.65 -1.85 -14.31
CA GLU A 25 18.61 -2.47 -13.46
C GLU A 25 19.13 -3.71 -12.72
N SER A 26 19.86 -4.59 -13.42
CA SER A 26 20.48 -5.80 -12.86
C SER A 26 21.52 -5.58 -11.76
N LYS A 27 21.96 -4.34 -11.55
CA LYS A 27 22.97 -3.93 -10.55
C LYS A 27 22.39 -3.09 -9.42
N LEU A 28 21.07 -2.79 -9.42
CA LEU A 28 20.44 -1.99 -8.38
C LEU A 28 20.70 -2.54 -6.97
N GLU A 29 20.44 -3.82 -6.75
CA GLU A 29 20.61 -4.44 -5.43
C GLU A 29 22.08 -4.42 -4.98
N ALA A 30 23.02 -4.70 -5.89
CA ALA A 30 24.44 -4.61 -5.61
C ALA A 30 24.88 -3.17 -5.27
N ALA A 31 24.36 -2.17 -5.97
CA ALA A 31 24.65 -0.77 -5.70
C ALA A 31 24.10 -0.32 -4.33
N VAL A 32 22.89 -0.75 -3.99
CA VAL A 32 22.28 -0.49 -2.66
C VAL A 32 23.14 -1.13 -1.57
N GLN A 33 23.49 -2.41 -1.69
CA GLN A 33 24.28 -3.13 -0.69
C GLN A 33 25.66 -2.48 -0.52
N ALA A 34 26.36 -2.17 -1.61
CA ALA A 34 27.70 -1.58 -1.56
C ALA A 34 27.72 -0.17 -0.93
N THR A 35 26.66 0.61 -1.11
CA THR A 35 26.62 2.01 -0.62
C THR A 35 25.99 2.15 0.76
N SER A 36 25.12 1.22 1.18
CA SER A 36 24.41 1.29 2.47
C SER A 36 25.33 1.26 3.68
N GLU A 37 26.48 0.61 3.57
CA GLU A 37 27.48 0.51 4.64
C GLU A 37 28.29 1.80 4.83
N LEU A 38 28.30 2.69 3.84
CA LEU A 38 29.07 3.94 3.82
C LEU A 38 28.35 5.06 4.60
N ARG A 39 28.06 4.82 5.88
CA ARG A 39 27.26 5.71 6.74
C ARG A 39 27.84 7.13 6.91
N GLU A 40 29.16 7.26 6.85
CA GLU A 40 29.85 8.56 6.97
C GLU A 40 29.99 9.32 5.63
N ALA A 41 29.50 8.73 4.53
CA ALA A 41 29.51 9.33 3.19
C ALA A 41 28.07 9.42 2.64
N HIS A 42 27.84 9.02 1.38
CA HIS A 42 26.50 9.05 0.76
C HIS A 42 25.49 8.08 1.43
N GLY A 43 25.98 6.96 1.98
CA GLY A 43 25.15 5.91 2.56
C GLY A 43 24.21 5.24 1.55
N ALA A 44 23.12 4.65 2.06
CA ALA A 44 22.11 3.99 1.22
C ALA A 44 21.37 5.01 0.33
N PRO A 45 20.96 4.62 -0.89
CA PRO A 45 20.14 5.46 -1.77
C PRO A 45 18.87 5.94 -1.07
N ILE A 46 18.33 7.05 -1.54
CA ILE A 46 17.08 7.64 -1.04
C ILE A 46 15.95 7.58 -2.06
N HIS A 47 16.27 7.30 -3.32
CA HIS A 47 15.30 7.16 -4.41
C HIS A 47 15.90 6.39 -5.58
N MET A 48 15.07 5.64 -6.29
CA MET A 48 15.42 4.84 -7.46
C MET A 48 14.23 4.82 -8.43
N GLY A 49 14.48 5.21 -9.67
CA GLY A 49 13.45 5.38 -10.68
C GLY A 49 13.14 6.86 -10.94
N ASP A 50 11.90 7.15 -11.31
CA ASP A 50 11.50 8.42 -11.92
C ASP A 50 11.93 9.66 -11.11
N PRO A 51 12.65 10.62 -11.72
CA PRO A 51 13.14 11.82 -11.04
C PRO A 51 12.01 12.78 -10.60
N GLY A 52 10.85 12.74 -11.27
CA GLY A 52 9.69 13.56 -10.97
C GLY A 52 9.10 13.27 -9.58
N LEU A 53 9.26 12.05 -9.07
CA LEU A 53 8.92 11.69 -7.67
C LEU A 53 9.77 12.43 -6.62
N LEU A 54 10.93 12.98 -7.02
CA LEU A 54 11.73 13.90 -6.20
C LEU A 54 11.51 15.38 -6.56
N GLY A 55 10.62 15.68 -7.49
CA GLY A 55 10.40 17.01 -8.04
C GLY A 55 11.45 17.46 -9.07
N ILE A 56 12.26 16.55 -9.60
CA ILE A 56 13.28 16.85 -10.61
C ILE A 56 12.66 16.65 -12.00
N GLN A 57 12.57 17.72 -12.80
CA GLN A 57 11.87 17.72 -14.08
C GLN A 57 12.75 17.35 -15.29
N ASP A 58 14.05 17.68 -15.25
CA ASP A 58 14.96 17.53 -16.39
C ASP A 58 16.36 17.13 -15.91
N LEU A 59 16.73 15.84 -16.07
CA LEU A 59 18.05 15.33 -15.69
C LEU A 59 19.19 15.89 -16.54
N SER A 60 18.91 16.47 -17.71
CA SER A 60 19.94 17.06 -18.58
C SER A 60 20.43 18.43 -18.09
N LYS A 61 19.78 19.01 -17.08
CA LYS A 61 20.09 20.33 -16.52
C LYS A 61 20.25 20.25 -15.00
N PRO A 62 21.33 19.62 -14.48
CA PRO A 62 21.55 19.57 -13.05
C PRO A 62 21.84 20.97 -12.48
N ASP A 63 21.30 21.28 -11.30
CA ASP A 63 21.61 22.55 -10.60
C ASP A 63 23.08 22.65 -10.18
N TYR A 64 23.77 21.51 -10.02
CA TYR A 64 25.20 21.44 -9.71
C TYR A 64 25.87 20.31 -10.49
N GLY A 65 27.09 20.59 -10.94
CA GLY A 65 27.90 19.62 -11.68
C GLY A 65 27.49 19.50 -13.14
N GLU A 66 27.98 18.45 -13.79
CA GLU A 66 27.75 18.20 -15.22
C GLU A 66 26.67 17.12 -15.43
N PRO A 67 25.88 17.20 -16.51
CA PRO A 67 24.90 16.17 -16.85
C PRO A 67 25.59 14.86 -17.23
N VAL A 68 24.89 13.74 -17.00
CA VAL A 68 25.35 12.40 -17.38
C VAL A 68 24.34 11.72 -18.30
N CYS A 69 24.81 10.95 -19.27
CA CYS A 69 23.95 10.20 -20.19
C CYS A 69 23.51 8.87 -19.57
N LEU A 70 22.22 8.54 -19.70
CA LEU A 70 21.67 7.23 -19.35
C LEU A 70 21.73 6.31 -20.58
N HIS A 71 22.11 5.05 -20.39
CA HIS A 71 21.97 4.02 -21.40
C HIS A 71 20.61 3.31 -21.29
N PRO A 72 20.11 2.67 -22.37
CA PRO A 72 18.92 1.84 -22.27
C PRO A 72 19.05 0.77 -21.17
N GLY A 73 18.07 0.71 -20.25
CA GLY A 73 18.08 -0.20 -19.10
C GLY A 73 18.78 0.35 -17.84
N ASP A 74 19.34 1.56 -17.90
CA ASP A 74 19.81 2.27 -16.71
C ASP A 74 18.63 2.88 -15.95
N ILE A 75 18.70 2.72 -14.63
CA ILE A 75 17.78 3.30 -13.67
C ILE A 75 18.50 4.47 -12.99
N PRO A 76 17.92 5.68 -12.97
CA PRO A 76 18.49 6.78 -12.20
C PRO A 76 18.35 6.49 -10.70
N VAL A 77 19.48 6.48 -10.00
CA VAL A 77 19.56 6.24 -8.55
C VAL A 77 20.10 7.49 -7.85
N PHE A 78 19.46 7.88 -6.75
CA PHE A 78 19.74 9.13 -6.06
C PHE A 78 20.23 8.89 -4.62
N TRP A 79 21.29 9.61 -4.25
CA TRP A 79 21.85 9.65 -2.89
C TRP A 79 21.82 11.06 -2.35
N ALA A 80 21.70 11.20 -1.02
CA ALA A 80 21.86 12.50 -0.37
C ALA A 80 23.26 13.09 -0.63
N CYS A 81 23.33 14.39 -0.88
CA CYS A 81 24.56 15.10 -1.22
C CYS A 81 24.91 16.15 -0.17
N GLY A 82 26.20 16.28 0.16
CA GLY A 82 26.72 17.28 1.09
C GLY A 82 26.54 18.73 0.64
N VAL A 83 26.26 18.97 -0.65
CA VAL A 83 25.89 20.30 -1.19
C VAL A 83 24.61 20.84 -0.55
N THR A 84 23.78 19.98 0.06
CA THR A 84 22.66 20.40 0.91
C THR A 84 23.09 21.38 2.01
N GLY A 85 24.31 21.27 2.54
CA GLY A 85 24.84 22.22 3.52
C GLY A 85 25.05 23.63 2.95
N VAL A 86 25.39 23.75 1.66
CA VAL A 86 25.49 25.04 0.97
C VAL A 86 24.13 25.69 0.85
N GLU A 87 23.11 24.92 0.46
CA GLU A 87 21.72 25.40 0.39
C GLU A 87 21.18 25.82 1.76
N ALA A 88 21.53 25.08 2.82
CA ALA A 88 21.17 25.46 4.19
C ALA A 88 21.78 26.82 4.57
N ILE A 89 23.07 27.05 4.27
CA ILE A 89 23.74 28.33 4.53
C ILE A 89 23.10 29.48 3.73
N ILE A 90 22.79 29.24 2.46
CA ILE A 90 22.10 30.24 1.61
C ILE A 90 20.74 30.58 2.22
N SER A 91 19.99 29.57 2.70
CA SER A 91 18.66 29.78 3.26
C SER A 91 18.65 30.66 4.52
N CYS A 92 19.67 30.57 5.37
CA CYS A 92 19.69 31.31 6.63
C CYS A 92 20.10 32.79 6.47
N ARG A 93 20.47 33.21 5.25
CA ARG A 93 20.87 34.58 4.90
C ARG A 93 21.93 35.15 5.85
N ALA A 94 22.89 34.32 6.24
CA ALA A 94 23.99 34.75 7.09
C ALA A 94 24.75 35.92 6.45
N PRO A 95 25.18 36.94 7.22
CA PRO A 95 25.89 38.10 6.68
C PRO A 95 27.26 37.71 6.08
N LEU A 96 27.84 36.59 6.53
CA LEU A 96 29.08 36.04 6.03
C LEU A 96 29.10 34.53 6.29
N ALA A 97 29.49 33.75 5.28
CA ALA A 97 29.74 32.31 5.40
C ALA A 97 30.83 31.89 4.41
N PHE A 98 31.58 30.84 4.75
CA PHE A 98 32.63 30.28 3.92
C PHE A 98 32.30 28.81 3.62
N THR A 99 32.41 28.42 2.35
CA THR A 99 32.25 27.04 1.88
C THR A 99 33.23 26.75 0.75
N HIS A 100 33.36 25.49 0.36
CA HIS A 100 34.11 25.08 -0.82
C HIS A 100 33.27 25.29 -2.10
N SER A 101 33.94 25.49 -3.23
CA SER A 101 33.29 25.40 -4.55
C SER A 101 32.99 23.94 -4.90
N PRO A 102 31.88 23.62 -5.58
CA PRO A 102 31.61 22.27 -6.07
C PRO A 102 32.79 21.71 -6.86
N GLY A 103 33.23 20.48 -6.56
CA GLY A 103 34.42 19.86 -7.16
C GLY A 103 35.75 20.21 -6.49
N CYS A 104 35.80 21.21 -5.61
CA CYS A 104 37.02 21.66 -4.91
C CYS A 104 36.99 21.28 -3.43
N MET A 105 36.84 19.99 -3.12
CA MET A 105 36.73 19.49 -1.73
C MET A 105 38.06 19.55 -0.97
N PHE A 106 38.00 19.59 0.37
CA PHE A 106 39.18 19.50 1.23
C PHE A 106 39.67 18.05 1.33
N ILE A 107 40.84 17.77 0.75
CA ILE A 107 41.47 16.45 0.82
C ILE A 107 42.11 16.31 2.22
N THR A 108 41.71 15.27 2.95
CA THR A 108 42.21 14.99 4.30
C THR A 108 43.17 13.80 4.32
N ASP A 109 43.97 13.67 5.38
CA ASP A 109 44.81 12.49 5.61
C ASP A 109 44.02 11.28 6.16
N ARG A 110 42.71 11.44 6.46
CA ARG A 110 41.85 10.33 6.88
C ARG A 110 41.62 9.41 5.69
N LYS A 111 42.21 8.22 5.75
CA LYS A 111 41.90 7.15 4.80
C LYS A 111 40.46 6.68 4.99
N ASN A 112 39.86 6.23 3.90
CA ASN A 112 38.54 5.58 3.93
C ASN A 112 38.59 4.14 4.48
N ASP A 113 39.76 3.71 4.97
CA ASP A 113 40.08 2.35 5.42
C ASP A 113 39.38 1.96 6.75
N SER A 114 38.66 2.89 7.39
CA SER A 114 38.03 2.70 8.72
C SER A 114 36.51 2.63 8.70
N VAL A 115 35.85 2.54 7.54
CA VAL A 115 34.51 1.97 7.52
C VAL A 115 34.69 0.47 7.67
N ALA A 116 35.04 0.04 8.88
CA ALA A 116 34.83 -1.34 9.26
C ALA A 116 33.40 -1.62 8.84
N VAL A 117 33.24 -2.52 7.87
CA VAL A 117 31.98 -3.13 7.51
C VAL A 117 31.51 -3.80 8.80
N ARG A 118 30.91 -3.00 9.69
CA ARG A 118 30.12 -3.50 10.79
C ARG A 118 28.95 -4.07 10.03
N SER A 119 29.06 -5.35 9.70
CA SER A 119 28.01 -6.12 9.04
C SER A 119 26.77 -5.95 9.91
N SER A 120 25.94 -4.94 9.63
CA SER A 120 24.55 -5.05 9.98
C SER A 120 24.10 -6.25 9.18
N ARG A 121 23.82 -7.36 9.88
CA ARG A 121 23.46 -8.65 9.31
C ARG A 121 22.21 -8.60 8.42
N GLU A 122 21.59 -7.44 8.27
CA GLU A 122 20.42 -7.22 7.45
C GLU A 122 20.80 -7.01 5.99
N ILE A 123 20.58 -8.07 5.21
CA ILE A 123 20.63 -8.04 3.75
C ILE A 123 19.48 -7.13 3.26
N THR A 124 19.78 -6.18 2.37
CA THR A 124 18.77 -5.31 1.75
C THR A 124 18.28 -5.93 0.45
N GLN A 125 16.97 -5.89 0.24
CA GLN A 125 16.30 -6.29 -1.00
C GLN A 125 15.74 -5.07 -1.74
N VAL A 126 15.76 -5.10 -3.06
CA VAL A 126 15.19 -4.07 -3.94
C VAL A 126 13.95 -4.60 -4.63
N HIS A 127 12.87 -3.82 -4.64
CA HIS A 127 11.58 -4.21 -5.24
C HIS A 127 11.05 -3.10 -6.13
N CYS A 128 10.63 -3.44 -7.35
CA CYS A 128 9.86 -2.55 -8.21
C CYS A 128 8.40 -2.53 -7.77
N ILE A 129 7.86 -1.35 -7.50
CA ILE A 129 6.48 -1.15 -7.00
C ILE A 129 5.59 -0.36 -7.97
N SER A 130 6.16 0.29 -8.97
CA SER A 130 5.41 0.87 -10.09
C SER A 130 6.27 0.90 -11.35
N GLN A 131 5.64 0.79 -12.51
CA GLN A 131 6.26 0.98 -13.83
C GLN A 131 5.95 2.36 -14.42
N ASP A 132 4.87 3.01 -13.98
CA ASP A 132 4.47 4.34 -14.44
C ASP A 132 3.94 5.20 -13.26
N PRO A 133 4.74 6.15 -12.74
CA PRO A 133 6.16 6.31 -13.02
C PRO A 133 6.98 5.15 -12.45
N LEU A 134 8.11 4.83 -13.08
CA LEU A 134 9.00 3.77 -12.63
C LEU A 134 9.49 4.04 -11.20
N HIS A 135 9.25 3.12 -10.28
CA HIS A 135 9.58 3.34 -8.87
C HIS A 135 10.04 2.05 -8.20
N TYR A 136 11.25 2.09 -7.64
CA TYR A 136 11.79 1.02 -6.81
C TYR A 136 11.87 1.45 -5.35
N THR A 137 11.78 0.47 -4.46
CA THR A 137 11.96 0.66 -3.03
C THR A 137 12.88 -0.41 -2.44
N ILE A 138 13.25 -0.23 -1.17
CA ILE A 138 14.14 -1.12 -0.43
C ILE A 138 13.52 -1.57 0.89
N VAL A 139 13.85 -2.77 1.32
CA VAL A 139 13.40 -3.36 2.58
C VAL A 139 14.46 -4.31 3.11
N SER A 140 14.51 -4.54 4.43
CA SER A 140 15.37 -5.59 4.99
C SER A 140 14.83 -6.98 4.64
N ALA A 141 15.73 -7.93 4.40
CA ALA A 141 15.37 -9.32 4.12
C ALA A 141 14.56 -9.94 5.28
N GLU A 142 14.83 -9.52 6.53
CA GLU A 142 14.06 -9.95 7.69
C GLU A 142 12.61 -9.47 7.63
N ALA A 143 12.38 -8.18 7.35
CA ALA A 143 11.04 -7.62 7.21
C ALA A 143 10.29 -8.26 6.04
N ALA A 144 10.94 -8.43 4.88
CA ALA A 144 10.37 -9.12 3.73
C ALA A 144 9.97 -10.56 4.06
N GLN A 145 10.82 -11.29 4.80
CA GLN A 145 10.53 -12.66 5.21
C GLN A 145 9.37 -12.75 6.21
N LYS A 146 9.25 -11.82 7.15
CA LYS A 146 8.09 -11.75 8.06
C LYS A 146 6.79 -11.54 7.28
N ILE A 147 6.79 -10.64 6.30
CA ILE A 147 5.61 -10.39 5.45
C ILE A 147 5.26 -11.62 4.60
N LYS A 148 6.27 -12.32 4.06
CA LYS A 148 6.06 -13.60 3.36
C LYS A 148 5.44 -14.67 4.26
N THR A 149 5.82 -14.71 5.54
CA THR A 149 5.18 -15.58 6.54
C THR A 149 3.72 -15.19 6.75
N LEU A 150 3.38 -13.90 6.82
CA LEU A 150 1.99 -13.44 6.89
C LEU A 150 1.19 -13.88 5.66
N GLU A 151 1.74 -13.73 4.45
CA GLU A 151 1.11 -14.18 3.19
C GLU A 151 0.81 -15.68 3.21
N THR A 152 1.75 -16.48 3.73
CA THR A 152 1.55 -17.94 3.89
C THR A 152 0.47 -18.27 4.91
N LEU A 153 0.42 -17.53 6.02
CA LEU A 153 -0.55 -17.74 7.10
C LEU A 153 -1.98 -17.44 6.65
N ILE A 154 -2.20 -16.35 5.91
CA ILE A 154 -3.52 -16.00 5.38
C ILE A 154 -3.92 -16.89 4.21
N GLY A 155 -2.96 -17.53 3.54
CA GLY A 155 -3.18 -18.42 2.41
C GLY A 155 -3.70 -19.82 2.76
N ILE A 156 -4.01 -20.10 4.02
CA ILE A 156 -4.67 -21.36 4.38
C ILE A 156 -6.08 -21.41 3.79
N ASP A 157 -6.54 -22.57 3.35
CA ASP A 157 -7.87 -22.76 2.76
C ASP A 157 -8.75 -23.71 3.60
N PRO A 158 -9.16 -23.30 4.82
CA PRO A 158 -10.01 -24.15 5.66
C PRO A 158 -11.42 -24.35 5.05
N GLY A 159 -11.81 -23.50 4.09
CA GLY A 159 -13.07 -23.62 3.37
C GLY A 159 -13.04 -24.63 2.22
N ASP A 160 -11.86 -25.17 1.87
CA ASP A 160 -11.59 -26.04 0.72
C ASP A 160 -12.17 -25.48 -0.58
N ARG A 161 -11.95 -24.18 -0.81
CA ARG A 161 -12.47 -23.44 -1.96
C ARG A 161 -11.61 -23.62 -3.22
N GLY A 162 -10.37 -24.08 -3.07
CA GLY A 162 -9.39 -24.20 -4.14
C GLY A 162 -8.50 -22.96 -4.28
N ILE A 163 -8.52 -22.05 -3.29
CA ILE A 163 -7.80 -20.77 -3.37
C ILE A 163 -6.28 -20.92 -3.36
N VAL A 164 -5.77 -22.06 -2.91
CA VAL A 164 -4.32 -22.36 -2.90
C VAL A 164 -3.74 -22.28 -4.31
N HIS A 165 -4.57 -22.54 -5.34
CA HIS A 165 -4.19 -22.44 -6.75
C HIS A 165 -4.18 -21.01 -7.30
N LEU A 166 -4.81 -20.06 -6.59
CA LEU A 166 -4.85 -18.65 -6.97
C LEU A 166 -3.66 -17.87 -6.41
N GLN A 167 -2.95 -18.44 -5.43
CA GLN A 167 -1.87 -17.75 -4.73
C GLN A 167 -0.70 -17.41 -5.64
N ARG A 168 -0.26 -16.16 -5.56
CA ARG A 168 0.95 -15.65 -6.19
C ARG A 168 1.88 -15.14 -5.10
N GLN A 169 3.06 -15.75 -5.01
CA GLN A 169 4.04 -15.43 -3.96
C GLN A 169 4.57 -13.99 -4.11
N GLY A 170 4.61 -13.26 -3.01
CA GLY A 170 5.17 -11.92 -2.90
C GLY A 170 4.23 -10.78 -3.27
N GLU A 171 2.95 -11.05 -3.56
CA GLU A 171 1.96 -10.01 -3.86
C GLU A 171 1.64 -9.17 -2.61
N LEU A 172 1.54 -9.78 -1.42
CA LEU A 172 1.35 -9.05 -0.16
C LEU A 172 2.50 -8.08 0.11
N LEU A 173 3.74 -8.52 -0.12
CA LEU A 173 4.93 -7.69 0.07
C LEU A 173 4.90 -6.49 -0.89
N LYS A 174 4.66 -6.73 -2.18
CA LYS A 174 4.62 -5.65 -3.18
C LYS A 174 3.48 -4.67 -2.92
N ALA A 175 2.29 -5.17 -2.58
CA ALA A 175 1.13 -4.34 -2.22
C ALA A 175 1.44 -3.43 -1.03
N CYS A 176 2.01 -3.99 0.04
CA CYS A 176 2.33 -3.21 1.25
C CYS A 176 3.49 -2.26 1.05
N LEU A 177 4.46 -2.61 0.20
CA LEU A 177 5.54 -1.70 -0.21
C LEU A 177 4.99 -0.54 -1.05
N ALA A 178 4.07 -0.75 -1.99
CA ALA A 178 3.43 0.35 -2.72
C ALA A 178 2.60 1.23 -1.77
N LEU A 179 1.75 0.61 -0.95
CA LEU A 179 0.88 1.28 0.01
C LEU A 179 1.64 2.08 1.07
N SER A 180 2.86 1.67 1.44
CA SER A 180 3.70 2.41 2.38
C SER A 180 4.17 3.76 1.83
N HIS A 181 4.33 3.90 0.50
CA HIS A 181 4.65 5.17 -0.18
C HIS A 181 3.42 6.06 -0.42
N ALA A 182 2.22 5.50 -0.47
CA ALA A 182 0.98 6.24 -0.70
C ALA A 182 0.67 7.23 0.43
N ARG A 183 0.30 8.48 0.10
CA ARG A 183 -0.11 9.49 1.09
C ARG A 183 -1.62 9.49 1.29
N SER A 184 -2.38 9.24 0.23
CA SER A 184 -3.84 9.12 0.26
C SER A 184 -4.30 7.78 -0.32
N VAL A 185 -5.23 7.13 0.38
CA VAL A 185 -5.72 5.78 0.05
C VAL A 185 -7.23 5.77 -0.04
N LEU A 186 -7.77 5.17 -1.10
CA LEU A 186 -9.20 4.89 -1.25
C LEU A 186 -9.45 3.40 -1.01
N ILE A 187 -10.30 3.07 -0.03
CA ILE A 187 -10.67 1.69 0.30
C ILE A 187 -12.09 1.40 -0.20
N THR A 188 -12.35 0.22 -0.72
CA THR A 188 -13.69 -0.26 -1.02
C THR A 188 -13.88 -1.69 -0.52
N THR A 189 -15.07 -1.97 -0.01
CA THR A 189 -15.49 -3.28 0.48
C THR A 189 -17.00 -3.39 0.39
N GLY A 190 -17.50 -4.62 0.39
CA GLY A 190 -18.93 -4.92 0.39
C GLY A 190 -19.28 -5.88 -0.73
N PHE A 191 -19.82 -7.03 -0.32
CA PHE A 191 -20.27 -8.09 -1.21
C PHE A 191 -21.73 -8.46 -0.88
N PRO A 192 -22.70 -8.14 -1.75
CA PRO A 192 -24.10 -8.47 -1.50
C PRO A 192 -24.39 -9.93 -1.88
N THR A 193 -24.17 -10.85 -0.95
CA THR A 193 -24.35 -12.29 -1.18
C THR A 193 -25.80 -12.75 -0.94
N HIS A 194 -26.53 -12.10 -0.05
CA HIS A 194 -27.84 -12.56 0.45
C HIS A 194 -28.98 -11.60 0.11
N PHE A 195 -29.27 -11.44 -1.19
CA PHE A 195 -30.26 -10.50 -1.74
C PHE A 195 -31.71 -10.63 -1.22
N THR A 196 -32.04 -11.70 -0.48
CA THR A 196 -33.34 -11.86 0.19
C THR A 196 -33.39 -11.29 1.61
N TYR A 197 -32.27 -10.81 2.13
CA TYR A 197 -32.13 -10.20 3.46
C TYR A 197 -31.76 -8.72 3.33
N GLU A 198 -32.05 -7.97 4.40
CA GLU A 198 -31.65 -6.59 4.55
C GLU A 198 -30.84 -6.46 5.86
N PRO A 199 -29.57 -6.02 5.82
CA PRO A 199 -28.76 -5.79 4.61
C PRO A 199 -28.42 -7.09 3.84
N PRO A 200 -28.20 -7.04 2.51
CA PRO A 200 -27.73 -8.17 1.72
C PRO A 200 -26.20 -8.39 1.80
N GLU A 201 -25.45 -7.42 2.32
CA GLU A 201 -24.00 -7.48 2.49
C GLU A 201 -23.58 -8.61 3.45
N GLU A 202 -22.44 -9.22 3.16
CA GLU A 202 -21.81 -10.18 4.05
C GLU A 202 -20.78 -9.54 4.99
N ASN A 203 -20.33 -10.35 5.96
CA ASN A 203 -19.43 -9.92 7.02
C ASN A 203 -17.94 -10.16 6.73
N ASP A 204 -17.61 -10.76 5.57
CA ASP A 204 -16.25 -10.72 5.05
C ASP A 204 -16.00 -9.44 4.25
N GLY A 205 -14.84 -8.83 4.44
CA GLY A 205 -14.48 -7.52 3.89
C GLY A 205 -14.43 -6.37 4.91
N PRO A 206 -15.56 -5.97 5.52
CA PRO A 206 -15.61 -4.77 6.36
C PRO A 206 -14.60 -4.78 7.53
N PRO A 207 -14.43 -5.88 8.30
CA PRO A 207 -13.37 -5.93 9.31
C PRO A 207 -11.94 -5.73 8.77
N GLY A 208 -11.60 -6.37 7.65
CA GLY A 208 -10.30 -6.19 7.02
C GLY A 208 -10.09 -4.77 6.50
N ALA A 209 -11.12 -4.17 5.88
CA ALA A 209 -11.09 -2.78 5.42
C ALA A 209 -10.84 -1.79 6.57
N LEU A 210 -11.53 -2.00 7.71
CA LEU A 210 -11.37 -1.17 8.90
C LEU A 210 -9.99 -1.36 9.55
N ALA A 211 -9.42 -2.57 9.53
CA ALA A 211 -8.06 -2.80 10.02
C ALA A 211 -7.00 -2.06 9.17
N ILE A 212 -7.15 -2.08 7.84
CA ILE A 212 -6.31 -1.29 6.92
C ILE A 212 -6.48 0.20 7.22
N ALA A 213 -7.71 0.70 7.31
CA ALA A 213 -7.97 2.11 7.62
C ALA A 213 -7.38 2.53 8.97
N ALA A 214 -7.45 1.68 10.00
CA ALA A 214 -6.92 1.95 11.33
C ALA A 214 -5.39 2.15 11.31
N ILE A 215 -4.65 1.24 10.67
CA ILE A 215 -3.19 1.39 10.59
C ILE A 215 -2.79 2.58 9.73
N LEU A 216 -3.49 2.85 8.62
CA LEU A 216 -3.21 3.99 7.75
C LEU A 216 -3.44 5.32 8.50
N GLN A 217 -4.49 5.43 9.33
CA GLN A 217 -4.69 6.57 10.22
C GLN A 217 -3.55 6.72 11.23
N ALA A 218 -3.07 5.61 11.81
CA ALA A 218 -1.95 5.63 12.76
C ALA A 218 -0.61 5.99 12.10
N LEU A 219 -0.48 5.72 10.80
CA LEU A 219 0.62 6.16 9.94
C LEU A 219 0.42 7.57 9.36
N GLU A 220 -0.62 8.28 9.81
CA GLU A 220 -0.93 9.67 9.41
C GLU A 220 -1.17 9.83 7.90
N LYS A 221 -1.72 8.79 7.26
CA LYS A 221 -2.14 8.82 5.86
C LYS A 221 -3.61 9.27 5.77
N GLU A 222 -3.94 9.90 4.65
CA GLU A 222 -5.33 10.25 4.33
C GLU A 222 -6.05 9.01 3.80
N VAL A 223 -7.24 8.72 4.32
CA VAL A 223 -7.98 7.51 3.99
C VAL A 223 -9.43 7.89 3.76
N ALA A 224 -10.01 7.43 2.65
CA ALA A 224 -11.44 7.48 2.38
C ALA A 224 -11.96 6.10 2.02
N MET A 225 -13.27 5.89 2.16
CA MET A 225 -13.95 4.68 1.73
C MET A 225 -14.96 4.99 0.65
N VAL A 226 -15.01 4.20 -0.43
CA VAL A 226 -16.06 4.24 -1.44
C VAL A 226 -16.91 2.97 -1.35
N THR A 227 -18.23 3.13 -1.34
CA THR A 227 -19.19 2.03 -1.22
C THR A 227 -20.38 2.26 -2.15
N ASP A 228 -21.23 1.24 -2.28
CA ASP A 228 -22.48 1.37 -3.02
C ASP A 228 -23.39 2.42 -2.37
N GLN A 229 -24.10 3.19 -3.18
CA GLN A 229 -25.08 4.17 -2.74
C GLN A 229 -26.14 3.53 -1.85
N ARG A 230 -26.59 2.32 -2.19
CA ARG A 230 -27.53 1.54 -1.37
C ARG A 230 -26.94 1.19 0.00
N ALA A 231 -25.65 0.91 0.07
CA ALA A 231 -24.96 0.47 1.29
C ALA A 231 -24.41 1.64 2.14
N MET A 232 -24.61 2.90 1.74
CA MET A 232 -24.11 4.07 2.49
C MET A 232 -24.57 4.07 3.97
N ASN A 233 -25.85 3.79 4.23
CA ASN A 233 -26.38 3.82 5.59
C ASN A 233 -25.76 2.72 6.47
N LEU A 234 -25.67 1.49 5.93
CA LEU A 234 -25.03 0.39 6.63
C LEU A 234 -23.56 0.71 6.93
N ASN A 235 -22.80 1.12 5.92
CA ASN A 235 -21.38 1.44 6.10
C ASN A 235 -21.16 2.63 7.03
N GLY A 236 -22.07 3.61 7.03
CA GLY A 236 -22.09 4.70 8.01
C GLY A 236 -22.22 4.18 9.44
N LYS A 237 -23.17 3.28 9.70
CA LYS A 237 -23.33 2.65 11.03
C LYS A 237 -22.14 1.79 11.43
N ILE A 238 -21.58 1.01 10.50
CA ILE A 238 -20.36 0.22 10.73
C ILE A 238 -19.19 1.15 11.11
N MET A 239 -19.06 2.29 10.42
CA MET A 239 -18.04 3.31 10.71
C MET A 239 -18.20 3.90 12.11
N GLU A 240 -19.43 4.27 12.49
CA GLU A 240 -19.77 4.78 13.82
C GLU A 240 -19.42 3.76 14.91
N GLU A 241 -19.79 2.50 14.71
CA GLU A 241 -19.45 1.40 15.62
C GLU A 241 -17.94 1.16 15.71
N ALA A 242 -17.21 1.19 14.58
CA ALA A 242 -15.77 1.04 14.58
C ALA A 242 -15.05 2.13 15.39
N VAL A 243 -15.54 3.37 15.34
CA VAL A 243 -15.03 4.48 16.18
C VAL A 243 -15.42 4.26 17.65
N ARG A 244 -16.69 3.92 17.92
CA ARG A 244 -17.20 3.67 19.29
C ARG A 244 -16.44 2.55 20.00
N LEU A 245 -16.07 1.51 19.26
CA LEU A 245 -15.33 0.34 19.76
C LEU A 245 -13.81 0.58 19.87
N GLY A 246 -13.31 1.74 19.43
CA GLY A 246 -11.88 2.07 19.46
C GLY A 246 -11.05 1.31 18.42
N ILE A 247 -11.68 0.84 17.34
CA ILE A 247 -11.00 0.22 16.20
C ILE A 247 -10.41 1.32 15.31
N LEU A 248 -11.23 2.32 14.98
CA LEU A 248 -10.80 3.54 14.32
C LEU A 248 -10.62 4.66 15.34
N LYS A 249 -9.62 5.52 15.11
CA LYS A 249 -9.37 6.70 15.94
C LYS A 249 -10.40 7.80 15.65
N ARG A 250 -10.80 7.93 14.39
CA ARG A 250 -11.77 8.91 13.88
C ARG A 250 -12.52 8.32 12.68
N PRO A 251 -13.73 8.78 12.35
CA PRO A 251 -14.40 8.36 11.11
C PRO A 251 -13.55 8.76 9.89
N ILE A 252 -13.59 7.95 8.84
CA ILE A 252 -13.05 8.29 7.51
C ILE A 252 -14.18 8.78 6.59
N PRO A 253 -13.90 9.65 5.61
CA PRO A 253 -14.89 10.04 4.62
C PRO A 253 -15.48 8.83 3.90
N LEU A 254 -16.81 8.76 3.86
CA LEU A 254 -17.57 7.75 3.12
C LEU A 254 -18.11 8.39 1.84
N LEU A 255 -17.73 7.83 0.70
CA LEU A 255 -18.00 8.31 -0.64
C LEU A 255 -18.84 7.30 -1.41
N THR A 256 -19.50 7.77 -2.46
CA THR A 256 -20.16 6.94 -3.47
C THR A 256 -19.64 7.29 -4.85
N TYR A 257 -19.78 6.35 -5.77
CA TYR A 257 -19.43 6.53 -7.17
C TYR A 257 -20.59 6.10 -8.05
N GLN A 258 -20.92 6.92 -9.04
CA GLN A 258 -21.92 6.65 -10.06
C GLN A 258 -21.35 7.09 -11.41
N ARG A 259 -21.68 6.33 -12.46
CA ARG A 259 -21.34 6.72 -13.83
C ARG A 259 -22.37 7.73 -14.33
N GLU A 260 -21.94 8.98 -14.50
CA GLU A 260 -22.73 10.04 -15.14
C GLU A 260 -22.26 10.29 -16.59
N SER A 261 -20.97 10.11 -16.86
CA SER A 261 -20.33 10.24 -18.17
C SER A 261 -19.13 9.29 -18.29
N ALA A 262 -18.50 9.24 -19.46
CA ALA A 262 -17.28 8.45 -19.67
C ALA A 262 -16.11 8.91 -18.77
N ASP A 263 -16.09 10.18 -18.38
CA ASP A 263 -15.00 10.78 -17.59
C ASP A 263 -15.28 10.73 -16.08
N SER A 264 -16.43 10.19 -15.63
CA SER A 264 -16.80 10.19 -14.21
C SER A 264 -15.73 9.58 -13.29
N ALA A 265 -15.10 8.47 -13.71
CA ALA A 265 -14.04 7.84 -12.93
C ALA A 265 -12.81 8.73 -12.79
N LEU A 266 -12.41 9.39 -13.89
CA LEU A 266 -11.27 10.31 -13.88
C LEU A 266 -11.56 11.56 -13.05
N MET A 267 -12.77 12.11 -13.15
CA MET A 267 -13.21 13.25 -12.33
C MET A 267 -13.26 12.93 -10.83
N PHE A 268 -13.59 11.67 -10.51
CA PHE A 268 -13.59 11.17 -9.14
C PHE A 268 -12.16 11.02 -8.60
N LEU A 269 -11.27 10.39 -9.37
CA LEU A 269 -9.91 10.08 -8.93
C LEU A 269 -8.94 11.26 -9.01
N CYS A 270 -9.23 12.27 -9.82
CA CYS A 270 -8.33 13.39 -10.07
C CYS A 270 -8.98 14.76 -9.76
N GLU A 271 -8.16 15.75 -9.46
CA GLU A 271 -8.63 17.13 -9.35
C GLU A 271 -9.11 17.63 -10.72
N ASN A 272 -10.41 17.89 -10.85
CA ASN A 272 -11.05 18.30 -12.11
C ASN A 272 -10.72 17.39 -13.31
N GLY A 273 -10.51 16.10 -13.05
CA GLY A 273 -10.18 15.12 -14.09
C GLY A 273 -8.76 15.23 -14.66
N ASN A 274 -7.84 15.94 -14.01
CA ASN A 274 -6.45 16.03 -14.45
C ASN A 274 -5.61 14.83 -13.96
N PRO A 275 -5.16 13.91 -14.83
CA PRO A 275 -4.37 12.73 -14.43
C PRO A 275 -3.07 13.05 -13.71
N GLN A 276 -2.52 14.27 -13.88
CA GLN A 276 -1.29 14.71 -13.20
C GLN A 276 -1.54 15.14 -11.74
N ARG A 277 -2.80 15.19 -11.31
CA ARG A 277 -3.21 15.60 -9.96
C ARG A 277 -4.19 14.58 -9.36
N PRO A 278 -3.74 13.33 -9.12
CA PRO A 278 -4.58 12.33 -8.47
C PRO A 278 -4.92 12.75 -7.03
N ARG A 279 -6.14 12.42 -6.60
CA ARG A 279 -6.62 12.60 -5.22
C ARG A 279 -6.16 11.46 -4.32
N PHE A 280 -5.96 10.28 -4.90
CA PHE A 280 -5.55 9.05 -4.23
C PHE A 280 -4.28 8.51 -4.88
N ASP A 281 -3.30 8.13 -4.08
CA ASP A 281 -2.08 7.49 -4.57
C ASP A 281 -2.26 5.96 -4.67
N HIS A 282 -3.20 5.37 -3.91
CA HIS A 282 -3.47 3.93 -3.92
C HIS A 282 -4.94 3.58 -3.69
N LEU A 283 -5.47 2.61 -4.43
CA LEU A 283 -6.82 2.06 -4.25
C LEU A 283 -6.74 0.63 -3.70
N VAL A 284 -7.58 0.30 -2.72
CA VAL A 284 -7.67 -1.04 -2.12
C VAL A 284 -9.10 -1.56 -2.20
N ALA A 285 -9.31 -2.68 -2.88
CA ALA A 285 -10.55 -3.44 -2.84
C ALA A 285 -10.35 -4.66 -1.93
N ILE A 286 -11.28 -4.89 -1.01
CA ILE A 286 -11.28 -6.06 -0.13
C ILE A 286 -12.68 -6.62 -0.01
N GLU A 287 -12.87 -7.86 -0.45
CA GLU A 287 -14.19 -8.49 -0.56
C GLU A 287 -15.21 -7.57 -1.22
N ARG A 288 -14.81 -6.99 -2.35
CA ARG A 288 -15.66 -6.14 -3.18
C ARG A 288 -16.04 -6.93 -4.42
N ALA A 289 -17.32 -7.04 -4.73
CA ALA A 289 -17.78 -7.71 -5.95
C ALA A 289 -17.10 -7.11 -7.20
N GLY A 290 -16.52 -7.99 -8.02
CA GLY A 290 -15.80 -7.65 -9.24
C GLY A 290 -16.61 -7.91 -10.50
N MET A 291 -16.47 -7.04 -11.51
CA MET A 291 -17.13 -7.20 -12.80
C MET A 291 -16.57 -8.43 -13.54
N ALA A 292 -17.42 -9.34 -13.99
CA ALA A 292 -17.07 -10.48 -14.83
C ALA A 292 -16.98 -10.10 -16.32
N ALA A 293 -16.49 -11.01 -17.16
CA ALA A 293 -16.19 -10.75 -18.57
C ALA A 293 -17.41 -10.36 -19.44
N ASP A 294 -18.63 -10.63 -18.98
CA ASP A 294 -19.88 -10.25 -19.65
C ASP A 294 -20.47 -8.92 -19.13
N GLY A 295 -19.74 -8.22 -18.26
CA GLY A 295 -20.16 -6.98 -17.64
C GLY A 295 -21.20 -7.15 -16.51
N ASN A 296 -21.43 -8.37 -16.02
CA ASN A 296 -22.25 -8.66 -14.85
C ASN A 296 -21.40 -8.88 -13.59
N TYR A 297 -22.09 -9.03 -12.46
CA TYR A 297 -21.50 -9.32 -11.16
C TYR A 297 -22.11 -10.59 -10.62
N TYR A 298 -21.29 -11.50 -10.11
CA TYR A 298 -21.76 -12.80 -9.64
C TYR A 298 -21.25 -13.10 -8.25
N ASN A 299 -22.11 -13.68 -7.40
CA ASN A 299 -21.63 -14.38 -6.20
C ASN A 299 -21.07 -15.77 -6.56
N ALA A 300 -20.42 -16.44 -5.61
CA ALA A 300 -19.83 -17.77 -5.81
C ALA A 300 -20.84 -18.85 -6.30
N ARG A 301 -22.15 -18.63 -6.09
CA ARG A 301 -23.24 -19.50 -6.54
C ARG A 301 -23.69 -19.20 -7.98
N LYS A 302 -22.98 -18.33 -8.71
CA LYS A 302 -23.31 -17.89 -10.08
C LYS A 302 -24.63 -17.11 -10.16
N VAL A 303 -25.08 -16.51 -9.05
CA VAL A 303 -26.25 -15.63 -9.05
C VAL A 303 -25.82 -14.23 -9.46
N ASN A 304 -26.51 -13.64 -10.44
CA ASN A 304 -26.24 -12.28 -10.88
C ASN A 304 -26.73 -11.27 -9.83
N ILE A 305 -25.81 -10.45 -9.32
CA ILE A 305 -26.03 -9.44 -8.28
C ILE A 305 -25.83 -8.00 -8.79
N LYS A 306 -25.74 -7.80 -10.11
CA LYS A 306 -25.51 -6.48 -10.75
C LYS A 306 -26.45 -5.38 -10.27
N HIS A 307 -27.70 -5.72 -9.95
CA HIS A 307 -28.70 -4.78 -9.46
C HIS A 307 -28.43 -4.25 -8.03
N LEU A 308 -27.43 -4.79 -7.33
CA LEU A 308 -27.05 -4.43 -5.97
C LEU A 308 -25.66 -3.77 -5.87
N VAL A 309 -24.94 -3.69 -7.00
CA VAL A 309 -23.52 -3.35 -7.08
C VAL A 309 -23.35 -2.14 -8.01
N ASP A 310 -22.85 -1.04 -7.45
CA ASP A 310 -22.42 0.13 -8.21
C ASP A 310 -21.10 -0.17 -8.95
N PRO A 311 -20.84 0.48 -10.10
CA PRO A 311 -19.72 0.17 -10.97
C PRO A 311 -18.38 0.75 -10.46
N ILE A 312 -18.04 0.48 -9.20
CA ILE A 312 -16.81 0.93 -8.54
C ILE A 312 -15.55 0.38 -9.23
N ASP A 313 -15.64 -0.74 -9.94
CA ASP A 313 -14.54 -1.30 -10.74
C ASP A 313 -14.02 -0.31 -11.80
N GLU A 314 -14.86 0.62 -12.26
CA GLU A 314 -14.45 1.65 -13.21
C GLU A 314 -13.37 2.57 -12.64
N LEU A 315 -13.33 2.75 -11.31
CA LEU A 315 -12.25 3.47 -10.65
C LEU A 315 -10.93 2.70 -10.76
N PHE A 316 -10.96 1.37 -10.69
CA PHE A 316 -9.77 0.53 -10.83
C PHE A 316 -9.27 0.52 -12.28
N LEU A 317 -10.18 0.42 -13.25
CA LEU A 317 -9.84 0.53 -14.67
C LEU A 317 -9.25 1.91 -15.01
N ALA A 318 -9.83 2.99 -14.48
CA ALA A 318 -9.31 4.34 -14.69
C ALA A 318 -7.93 4.53 -14.03
N ALA A 319 -7.73 3.99 -12.82
CA ALA A 319 -6.45 4.06 -12.10
C ALA A 319 -5.27 3.51 -12.91
N GLN A 320 -5.47 2.45 -13.70
CA GLN A 320 -4.43 1.90 -14.59
C GLN A 320 -3.90 2.89 -15.64
N THR A 321 -4.66 3.96 -15.91
CA THR A 321 -4.29 5.01 -16.88
C THR A 321 -3.78 6.30 -16.23
N ILE A 322 -3.75 6.36 -14.90
CA ILE A 322 -3.33 7.54 -14.14
C ILE A 322 -1.95 7.27 -13.55
N PRO A 323 -0.89 7.94 -14.05
CA PRO A 323 0.46 7.74 -13.55
C PRO A 323 0.55 7.93 -12.03
N GLY A 324 1.19 6.99 -11.35
CA GLY A 324 1.42 7.06 -9.90
C GLY A 324 0.26 6.61 -9.02
N VAL A 325 -0.86 6.17 -9.61
CA VAL A 325 -1.95 5.54 -8.86
C VAL A 325 -1.82 4.02 -8.99
N THR A 326 -1.67 3.33 -7.86
CA THR A 326 -1.61 1.87 -7.82
C THR A 326 -2.85 1.25 -7.18
N THR A 327 -3.11 -0.02 -7.48
CA THR A 327 -4.32 -0.74 -7.07
C THR A 327 -3.99 -2.06 -6.38
N THR A 328 -4.77 -2.43 -5.36
CA THR A 328 -4.68 -3.74 -4.70
C THR A 328 -6.06 -4.35 -4.56
N GLY A 329 -6.22 -5.60 -5.00
CA GLY A 329 -7.38 -6.43 -4.72
C GLY A 329 -7.05 -7.47 -3.66
N VAL A 330 -7.98 -7.68 -2.72
CA VAL A 330 -7.96 -8.73 -1.72
C VAL A 330 -9.23 -9.56 -1.89
N GLY A 331 -9.07 -10.86 -2.12
CA GLY A 331 -10.18 -11.77 -2.40
C GLY A 331 -9.88 -13.21 -2.00
N ASP A 332 -10.93 -14.02 -1.94
CA ASP A 332 -10.91 -15.41 -1.50
C ASP A 332 -11.76 -16.37 -2.36
N GLY A 333 -12.36 -15.88 -3.44
CA GLY A 333 -13.23 -16.62 -4.35
C GLY A 333 -12.91 -16.42 -5.83
N GLY A 334 -12.21 -15.34 -6.19
CA GLY A 334 -11.85 -15.00 -7.57
C GLY A 334 -12.88 -14.15 -8.33
N ASN A 335 -14.02 -13.85 -7.72
CA ASN A 335 -15.08 -12.99 -8.23
C ASN A 335 -15.05 -11.58 -7.61
N GLU A 336 -14.00 -11.27 -6.85
CA GLU A 336 -13.76 -9.98 -6.22
C GLU A 336 -12.92 -9.05 -7.13
N LEU A 337 -13.12 -7.76 -6.97
CA LEU A 337 -12.41 -6.70 -7.67
C LEU A 337 -10.90 -6.80 -7.43
N GLY A 338 -10.16 -6.87 -8.54
CA GLY A 338 -8.70 -7.04 -8.57
C GLY A 338 -8.25 -8.48 -8.76
N MET A 339 -9.15 -9.47 -8.67
CA MET A 339 -8.84 -10.89 -8.92
C MET A 339 -8.70 -11.22 -10.41
N GLY A 340 -8.93 -10.27 -11.33
CA GLY A 340 -8.69 -10.47 -12.77
C GLY A 340 -7.26 -10.94 -13.07
N LYS A 341 -6.28 -10.51 -12.27
CA LYS A 341 -4.86 -10.92 -12.38
C LYS A 341 -4.62 -12.43 -12.18
N VAL A 342 -5.58 -13.14 -11.58
CA VAL A 342 -5.57 -14.59 -11.36
C VAL A 342 -6.74 -15.29 -12.07
N LYS A 343 -7.43 -14.60 -12.99
CA LYS A 343 -8.64 -15.07 -13.69
C LYS A 343 -8.51 -16.45 -14.29
N ASP A 344 -7.39 -16.76 -14.95
CA ASP A 344 -7.20 -18.08 -15.56
C ASP A 344 -7.13 -19.21 -14.52
N ALA A 345 -6.53 -18.95 -13.37
CA ALA A 345 -6.53 -19.89 -12.25
C ALA A 345 -7.92 -20.02 -11.64
N VAL A 346 -8.68 -18.93 -11.53
CA VAL A 346 -10.07 -18.93 -11.06
C VAL A 346 -10.94 -19.81 -11.95
N LYS A 347 -10.89 -19.62 -13.28
CA LYS A 347 -11.64 -20.45 -14.24
C LYS A 347 -11.34 -21.94 -14.10
N LYS A 348 -10.07 -22.28 -13.88
CA LYS A 348 -9.61 -23.66 -13.83
C LYS A 348 -9.89 -24.36 -12.50
N HIS A 349 -9.78 -23.64 -11.39
CA HIS A 349 -9.73 -24.25 -10.05
C HIS A 349 -10.91 -23.91 -9.16
N ILE A 350 -11.63 -22.83 -9.44
CA ILE A 350 -12.78 -22.41 -8.64
C ILE A 350 -14.08 -22.89 -9.28
N LYS A 351 -15.00 -23.40 -8.45
CA LYS A 351 -16.33 -23.80 -8.88
C LYS A 351 -17.07 -22.61 -9.51
N ASN A 352 -17.64 -22.83 -10.70
CA ASN A 352 -18.27 -21.78 -11.52
C ASN A 352 -17.31 -20.69 -12.06
N GLY A 353 -15.98 -20.88 -11.93
CA GLY A 353 -14.97 -19.90 -12.31
C GLY A 353 -15.10 -19.38 -13.74
N ASP A 354 -15.53 -20.21 -14.69
CA ASP A 354 -15.77 -19.82 -16.09
C ASP A 354 -16.76 -18.65 -16.25
N VAL A 355 -17.64 -18.44 -15.27
CA VAL A 355 -18.62 -17.35 -15.28
C VAL A 355 -18.32 -16.29 -14.23
N ILE A 356 -17.95 -16.70 -13.01
CA ILE A 356 -17.85 -15.75 -11.90
C ILE A 356 -16.52 -15.00 -11.86
N ALA A 357 -15.49 -15.46 -12.57
CA ALA A 357 -14.17 -14.87 -12.49
C ALA A 357 -14.21 -13.38 -12.86
N CYS A 358 -13.70 -12.56 -11.93
CA CYS A 358 -13.52 -11.14 -12.14
C CYS A 358 -12.63 -10.89 -13.37
N ASP A 359 -12.98 -9.88 -14.16
CA ASP A 359 -12.26 -9.44 -15.35
C ASP A 359 -11.34 -8.25 -15.06
N VAL A 360 -11.54 -7.59 -13.92
CA VAL A 360 -10.83 -6.37 -13.56
C VAL A 360 -9.60 -6.72 -12.72
N GLU A 361 -8.42 -6.46 -13.29
CA GLU A 361 -7.13 -6.70 -12.65
C GLU A 361 -6.71 -5.51 -11.76
N ALA A 362 -6.06 -5.84 -10.65
CA ALA A 362 -5.33 -4.87 -9.83
C ALA A 362 -3.82 -5.05 -10.06
N ASP A 363 -3.01 -4.03 -9.76
CA ASP A 363 -1.56 -4.10 -9.83
C ASP A 363 -1.01 -5.17 -8.87
N PHE A 364 -1.67 -5.33 -7.72
CA PHE A 364 -1.39 -6.36 -6.73
C PHE A 364 -2.65 -7.12 -6.33
N THR A 365 -2.56 -8.45 -6.24
CA THR A 365 -3.68 -9.33 -5.87
C THR A 365 -3.28 -10.20 -4.69
N VAL A 366 -3.84 -9.90 -3.52
CA VAL A 366 -3.62 -10.66 -2.29
C VAL A 366 -4.74 -11.70 -2.16
N VAL A 367 -4.37 -12.97 -2.25
CA VAL A 367 -5.30 -14.08 -2.05
C VAL A 367 -5.24 -14.53 -0.59
N ALA A 368 -6.40 -14.59 0.07
CA ALA A 368 -6.51 -15.06 1.45
C ALA A 368 -7.61 -16.12 1.56
N GLY A 369 -7.53 -16.95 2.61
CA GLY A 369 -8.57 -17.93 2.95
C GLY A 369 -9.87 -17.33 3.43
N VAL A 370 -9.83 -16.06 3.85
CA VAL A 370 -10.93 -15.17 4.23
C VAL A 370 -10.38 -13.75 3.96
N SER A 371 -11.09 -12.91 3.22
CA SER A 371 -10.59 -11.60 2.81
C SER A 371 -10.20 -10.70 3.99
N ASN A 372 -10.95 -10.76 5.09
CA ASN A 372 -10.64 -10.10 6.35
C ASN A 372 -9.21 -10.41 6.84
N TRP A 373 -8.74 -11.66 6.68
CA TRP A 373 -7.38 -12.04 7.05
C TRP A 373 -6.34 -11.34 6.18
N GLY A 374 -6.62 -11.18 4.88
CA GLY A 374 -5.80 -10.38 3.97
C GLY A 374 -5.69 -8.92 4.45
N GLY A 375 -6.80 -8.32 4.89
CA GLY A 375 -6.79 -6.98 5.49
C GLY A 375 -5.95 -6.90 6.78
N TYR A 376 -6.03 -7.90 7.65
CA TYR A 376 -5.21 -7.97 8.86
C TYR A 376 -3.72 -8.12 8.54
N ALA A 377 -3.37 -8.96 7.56
CA ALA A 377 -2.00 -9.14 7.13
C ALA A 377 -1.41 -7.87 6.50
N ILE A 378 -2.20 -7.12 5.73
CA ILE A 378 -1.79 -5.79 5.24
C ILE A 378 -1.50 -4.85 6.41
N ALA A 379 -2.36 -4.85 7.44
CA ALA A 379 -2.14 -4.02 8.61
C ALA A 379 -0.85 -4.39 9.38
N CYS A 380 -0.62 -5.68 9.60
CA CYS A 380 0.61 -6.18 10.22
C CYS A 380 1.85 -5.89 9.36
N ALA A 381 1.76 -6.06 8.02
CA ALA A 381 2.85 -5.79 7.10
C ALA A 381 3.23 -4.31 7.07
N LEU A 382 2.27 -3.40 7.06
CA LEU A 382 2.53 -1.96 7.16
C LEU A 382 3.23 -1.59 8.48
N TYR A 383 2.86 -2.23 9.59
CA TYR A 383 3.58 -2.08 10.87
C TYR A 383 5.02 -2.61 10.81
N ILE A 384 5.24 -3.78 10.21
CA ILE A 384 6.58 -4.36 10.00
C ILE A 384 7.43 -3.41 9.16
N LEU A 385 6.90 -2.89 8.06
CA LEU A 385 7.60 -1.94 7.18
C LEU A 385 7.93 -0.64 7.91
N SER A 386 7.01 -0.13 8.73
CA SER A 386 7.19 1.11 9.51
C SER A 386 8.20 0.96 10.65
N THR A 387 8.51 -0.27 11.05
CA THR A 387 9.53 -0.58 12.07
C THR A 387 10.83 -1.12 11.48
N CYS A 388 10.89 -1.32 10.15
CA CYS A 388 12.11 -1.67 9.42
C CYS A 388 12.94 -0.41 9.16
N GLU A 389 14.10 -0.28 9.83
CA GLU A 389 14.95 0.92 9.75
C GLU A 389 15.37 1.25 8.31
N ILE A 390 15.68 0.21 7.51
CA ILE A 390 16.07 0.35 6.09
C ILE A 390 14.93 0.98 5.28
N HIS A 391 13.71 0.43 5.40
CA HIS A 391 12.57 0.90 4.64
C HIS A 391 12.07 2.26 5.11
N GLU A 392 11.96 2.46 6.43
CA GLU A 392 11.46 3.69 7.03
C GLU A 392 12.41 4.88 6.75
N ARG A 393 13.74 4.66 6.75
CA ARG A 393 14.72 5.65 6.28
C ARG A 393 14.50 5.99 4.79
N TYR A 394 14.25 4.99 3.94
CA TYR A 394 14.03 5.21 2.51
C TYR A 394 12.75 6.03 2.26
N LEU A 395 11.65 5.72 2.95
CA LEU A 395 10.38 6.47 2.85
C LEU A 395 10.55 7.95 3.20
N ARG A 396 11.27 8.25 4.28
CA ARG A 396 11.60 9.63 4.66
C ARG A 396 12.68 10.29 3.80
N LYS A 397 13.16 9.62 2.75
CA LYS A 397 14.27 10.09 1.89
C LYS A 397 15.52 10.44 2.69
N ALA A 398 15.77 9.70 3.78
CA ALA A 398 16.83 9.92 4.77
C ALA A 398 16.81 11.30 5.46
N VAL A 399 15.71 12.04 5.39
CA VAL A 399 15.54 13.33 6.06
C VAL A 399 14.89 13.14 7.43
N GLY A 400 15.29 14.00 8.38
CA GLY A 400 14.72 14.06 9.72
C GLY A 400 15.09 12.85 10.59
N PHE A 401 14.22 12.53 11.54
CA PHE A 401 14.49 11.52 12.57
C PHE A 401 13.54 10.31 12.44
N PRO A 402 13.99 9.11 12.85
CA PRO A 402 13.14 7.92 12.91
C PRO A 402 11.88 8.15 13.74
N GLN A 403 10.74 7.65 13.27
CA GLN A 403 9.43 7.85 13.90
C GLN A 403 9.11 6.86 15.03
N LEU A 404 10.13 6.31 15.71
CA LEU A 404 9.96 5.26 16.73
C LEU A 404 9.06 5.66 17.91
N SER A 405 8.92 6.96 18.19
CA SER A 405 8.00 7.48 19.22
C SER A 405 6.53 7.18 18.91
N LYS A 406 6.18 6.94 17.63
CA LYS A 406 4.81 6.62 17.19
C LYS A 406 4.47 5.14 17.29
N LYS A 407 5.43 4.27 17.64
CA LYS A 407 5.26 2.81 17.68
C LYS A 407 4.06 2.35 18.50
N THR A 408 3.81 2.97 19.66
CA THR A 408 2.66 2.64 20.52
C THR A 408 1.33 2.89 19.81
N ALA A 409 1.21 3.96 19.03
CA ALA A 409 0.01 4.25 18.25
C ALA A 409 -0.20 3.22 17.14
N TRP A 410 0.86 2.79 16.47
CA TRP A 410 0.79 1.75 15.44
C TRP A 410 0.37 0.40 16.01
N ILE A 411 0.96 -0.02 17.13
CA ILE A 411 0.56 -1.26 17.84
C ILE A 411 -0.92 -1.21 18.25
N SER A 412 -1.37 -0.08 18.80
CA SER A 412 -2.78 0.12 19.16
C SER A 412 -3.73 0.12 17.96
N ALA A 413 -3.24 0.27 16.73
CA ALA A 413 -4.05 0.26 15.51
C ALA A 413 -4.15 -1.14 14.87
N LEU A 414 -3.24 -2.06 15.23
CA LEU A 414 -3.28 -3.44 14.74
C LEU A 414 -4.60 -4.14 15.11
N PRO A 415 -5.01 -5.15 14.30
CA PRO A 415 -6.12 -6.02 14.65
C PRO A 415 -5.85 -6.72 15.99
N SER A 416 -6.90 -7.15 16.67
CA SER A 416 -6.78 -7.99 17.87
C SER A 416 -8.03 -8.84 18.02
N VAL A 417 -7.90 -9.98 18.70
CA VAL A 417 -9.03 -10.87 18.97
C VAL A 417 -10.19 -10.09 19.60
N THR A 418 -9.89 -9.24 20.58
CA THR A 418 -10.91 -8.44 21.28
C THR A 418 -11.59 -7.41 20.37
N LYS A 419 -10.83 -6.75 19.49
CA LYS A 419 -11.40 -5.80 18.54
C LYS A 419 -12.30 -6.51 17.54
N GLU A 420 -11.82 -7.63 17.00
CA GLU A 420 -12.57 -8.40 16.02
C GLU A 420 -13.84 -8.99 16.60
N GLU A 421 -13.77 -9.57 17.80
CA GLU A 421 -14.94 -10.13 18.46
C GLU A 421 -16.03 -9.06 18.67
N LYS A 422 -15.63 -7.86 19.09
CA LYS A 422 -16.56 -6.73 19.27
C LYS A 422 -17.15 -6.25 17.94
N LEU A 423 -16.32 -6.16 16.90
CA LEU A 423 -16.76 -5.73 15.58
C LEU A 423 -17.74 -6.74 14.97
N LEU A 424 -17.41 -8.02 14.99
CA LEU A 424 -18.28 -9.07 14.46
C LEU A 424 -19.62 -9.11 15.22
N LYS A 425 -19.61 -8.91 16.55
CA LYS A 425 -20.85 -8.72 17.32
C LYS A 425 -21.67 -7.53 16.85
N ALA A 426 -21.02 -6.40 16.56
CA ALA A 426 -21.70 -5.22 16.02
C ALA A 426 -22.28 -5.48 14.61
N LEU A 427 -21.53 -6.15 13.73
CA LEU A 427 -22.00 -6.57 12.41
C LEU A 427 -23.24 -7.46 12.49
N VAL A 428 -23.23 -8.46 13.38
CA VAL A 428 -24.38 -9.32 13.64
C VAL A 428 -25.58 -8.52 14.15
N GLN A 429 -25.37 -7.55 15.06
CA GLN A 429 -26.43 -6.67 15.56
C GLN A 429 -27.01 -5.76 14.47
N LEU A 430 -26.18 -5.34 13.51
CA LEU A 430 -26.58 -4.58 12.32
C LEU A 430 -27.24 -5.44 11.24
N GLY A 431 -27.33 -6.76 11.45
CA GLY A 431 -27.96 -7.69 10.52
C GLY A 431 -27.04 -8.19 9.40
N VAL A 432 -25.74 -7.90 9.44
CA VAL A 432 -24.76 -8.38 8.45
C VAL A 432 -24.48 -9.87 8.71
N ARG A 433 -24.52 -10.68 7.66
CA ARG A 433 -24.54 -12.15 7.76
C ARG A 433 -23.26 -12.79 7.23
N SER A 434 -23.04 -14.03 7.64
CA SER A 434 -22.03 -14.92 7.05
C SER A 434 -22.30 -15.16 5.57
N GLY A 435 -21.34 -14.85 4.70
CA GLY A 435 -21.45 -15.00 3.23
C GLY A 435 -21.85 -16.40 2.79
N LYS A 436 -21.27 -17.42 3.44
CA LYS A 436 -21.53 -18.83 3.11
C LYS A 436 -22.88 -19.34 3.62
N THR A 437 -23.26 -19.04 4.86
CA THR A 437 -24.39 -19.71 5.55
C THR A 437 -25.65 -18.84 5.69
N ALA A 438 -25.54 -17.54 5.42
CA ALA A 438 -26.56 -16.53 5.74
C ALA A 438 -26.90 -16.39 7.24
N SER A 439 -26.08 -16.99 8.13
CA SER A 439 -26.34 -16.97 9.56
C SER A 439 -25.99 -15.62 10.21
N LEU A 440 -26.70 -15.30 11.30
CA LEU A 440 -26.36 -14.24 12.25
C LEU A 440 -25.65 -14.82 13.47
N ALA A 441 -24.58 -15.58 13.22
CA ALA A 441 -23.77 -16.18 14.27
C ALA A 441 -22.37 -15.55 14.29
N MET A 442 -21.60 -15.86 15.34
CA MET A 442 -20.19 -15.49 15.46
C MET A 442 -19.33 -16.33 14.51
N GLU A 443 -19.46 -16.10 13.22
CA GLU A 443 -18.72 -16.75 12.13
C GLU A 443 -18.59 -15.81 10.93
N VAL A 444 -17.56 -16.03 10.11
CA VAL A 444 -17.39 -15.40 8.79
C VAL A 444 -17.15 -16.52 7.80
N ASP A 445 -17.80 -16.50 6.64
CA ASP A 445 -17.66 -17.54 5.62
C ASP A 445 -17.95 -18.98 6.08
N GLY A 446 -18.85 -19.11 7.06
CA GLY A 446 -19.21 -20.39 7.66
C GLY A 446 -18.11 -21.00 8.53
N LEU A 447 -17.08 -20.21 8.88
CA LEU A 447 -16.01 -20.59 9.79
C LEU A 447 -16.26 -19.95 11.17
N PRO A 448 -16.33 -20.73 12.26
CA PRO A 448 -16.63 -20.17 13.57
C PRO A 448 -15.52 -19.25 14.08
N PHE A 449 -15.90 -18.12 14.68
CA PHE A 449 -14.97 -17.12 15.20
C PHE A 449 -13.98 -17.71 16.21
N HIS A 450 -14.49 -18.37 17.26
CA HIS A 450 -13.67 -18.83 18.39
C HIS A 450 -12.73 -19.99 18.05
N SER A 451 -13.09 -20.86 17.11
CA SER A 451 -12.26 -22.01 16.73
C SER A 451 -11.38 -21.77 15.51
N THR A 452 -11.63 -20.70 14.74
CA THR A 452 -10.93 -20.45 13.47
C THR A 452 -10.32 -19.05 13.42
N HIS A 453 -11.15 -17.99 13.32
CA HIS A 453 -10.65 -16.63 13.09
C HIS A 453 -9.77 -16.12 14.24
N LEU A 454 -10.13 -16.44 15.48
CA LEU A 454 -9.35 -16.11 16.66
C LEU A 454 -7.91 -16.64 16.54
N LEU A 455 -7.75 -17.92 16.18
CA LEU A 455 -6.43 -18.55 16.07
C LEU A 455 -5.59 -17.95 14.94
N VAL A 456 -6.23 -17.50 13.85
CA VAL A 456 -5.52 -16.81 12.76
C VAL A 456 -5.05 -15.44 13.23
N ILE A 457 -5.90 -14.67 13.90
CA ILE A 457 -5.53 -13.35 14.44
C ILE A 457 -4.38 -13.47 15.45
N GLU A 458 -4.42 -14.47 16.34
CA GLU A 458 -3.32 -14.72 17.30
C GLU A 458 -1.99 -15.09 16.63
N LYS A 459 -2.03 -15.73 15.45
CA LYS A 459 -0.81 -16.07 14.69
C LYS A 459 -0.26 -14.90 13.87
N LEU A 460 -1.12 -13.93 13.50
CA LEU A 460 -0.73 -12.76 12.71
C LEU A 460 -0.07 -11.65 13.55
N LEU A 461 -0.32 -11.64 14.87
CA LEU A 461 0.21 -10.69 15.85
C LEU A 461 1.45 -11.24 16.55
#